data_AF-A0A096B949-F1
#
_entry.id   AF-A0A096B949-F1
#
_cell.length_a   1.000
_cell.length_b   1.000
_cell.length_c   1.000
_cell.angle_alpha   90.00
_cell.angle_beta   90.00
_cell.angle_gamma   90.00
#
_symmetry.space_group_name_H-M   'P 1'
#
loop_
_entity.id
_entity.type
_entity.pdbx_description
1 polymer ?
#
loop_
_entity_poly.entity_id
_entity_poly.type
_entity_poly.pdbx_seq_one_letter_code
_entity_poly.pdbx_strand_id
1 'polypeptide(L)'
;MSRYLKPRDYGYLMEAAACTKVLEDLRRIEAKYARTVEKEGAVRQAEFEKVMQYHSERELQDDFGWGFITEAQYDRYRLLFQQGQAAMEQLPPTKSELALRLVRRIMADIDADRREWEFSALSPEDQQAERARAEQSQKEWERKIAELKRKRGIIEAGEDMEEG
;
A
#
# COMPACT_ATOMS: atom_id res chain seq x y z
N MET A 1 -10.80 40.06 -11.43
CA MET A 1 -10.68 40.81 -10.16
C MET A 1 -9.84 39.98 -9.21
N SER A 2 -8.52 40.24 -9.16
CA SER A 2 -7.62 39.59 -8.20
C SER A 2 -7.89 40.19 -6.83
N ARG A 3 -8.71 39.51 -6.01
CA ARG A 3 -8.80 39.81 -4.57
C ARG A 3 -7.39 39.62 -4.03
N TYR A 4 -6.83 40.67 -3.43
CA TYR A 4 -5.56 40.62 -2.74
C TYR A 4 -5.63 39.52 -1.66
N LEU A 5 -5.12 38.33 -1.97
CA LEU A 5 -4.75 37.34 -0.96
C LEU A 5 -3.81 38.05 0.01
N LYS A 6 -3.99 37.84 1.32
CA LYS A 6 -3.08 38.48 2.28
C LYS A 6 -1.66 37.99 1.97
N PRO A 7 -0.61 38.82 2.11
CA PRO A 7 0.77 38.41 1.78
C PRO A 7 1.21 37.08 2.40
N ARG A 8 0.64 36.73 3.56
CA ARG A 8 0.87 35.45 4.26
C ARG A 8 0.26 34.24 3.53
N ASP A 9 -0.95 34.39 2.97
CA ASP A 9 -1.65 33.32 2.25
C ASP A 9 -0.95 33.03 0.91
N TYR A 10 -0.33 34.05 0.30
CA TYR A 10 0.51 33.90 -0.87
C TYR A 10 1.77 33.08 -0.60
N GLY A 11 2.36 33.20 0.59
CA GLY A 11 3.52 32.41 1.02
C GLY A 11 3.21 30.91 1.04
N TYR A 12 2.13 30.52 1.73
CA TYR A 12 1.71 29.13 1.82
C TYR A 12 1.39 28.51 0.45
N LEU A 13 0.75 29.26 -0.45
CA LEU A 13 0.47 28.78 -1.81
C LEU A 13 1.75 28.59 -2.64
N MET A 14 2.76 29.44 -2.45
CA MET A 14 4.06 29.28 -3.12
C MET A 14 4.82 28.04 -2.61
N GLU A 15 4.75 27.78 -1.30
CA GLU A 15 5.35 26.60 -0.68
C GLU A 15 4.66 25.31 -1.18
N ALA A 16 3.32 25.30 -1.24
CA ALA A 16 2.56 24.18 -1.81
C ALA A 16 2.85 23.96 -3.31
N ALA A 17 3.03 25.05 -4.07
CA ALA A 17 3.44 24.97 -5.47
C ALA A 17 4.87 24.40 -5.63
N ALA A 18 5.78 24.72 -4.71
CA ALA A 18 7.12 24.13 -4.67
C ALA A 18 7.06 22.63 -4.37
N CYS A 19 6.24 22.20 -3.40
CA CYS A 19 5.99 20.77 -3.16
C CYS A 19 5.48 20.06 -4.40
N THR A 20 4.56 20.66 -5.14
CA THR A 20 4.00 20.08 -6.37
C THR A 20 5.11 19.78 -7.39
N LYS A 21 6.04 20.72 -7.60
CA LYS A 21 7.18 20.51 -8.51
C LYS A 21 8.09 19.37 -8.05
N VAL A 22 8.43 19.32 -6.76
CA VAL A 22 9.27 18.24 -6.21
C VAL A 22 8.58 16.89 -6.34
N LEU A 23 7.27 16.82 -6.09
CA LEU A 23 6.47 15.61 -6.25
C LEU A 23 6.45 15.11 -7.70
N GLU A 24 6.39 15.99 -8.69
CA GLU A 24 6.46 15.61 -10.11
C GLU A 24 7.80 14.93 -10.45
N ASP A 25 8.91 15.47 -9.98
CA ASP A 25 10.24 14.87 -10.16
C ASP A 25 10.36 13.52 -9.44
N LEU A 26 9.85 13.44 -8.20
CA LEU A 26 9.84 12.21 -7.42
C LEU A 26 8.98 11.11 -8.05
N ARG A 27 7.83 11.45 -8.66
CA ARG A 27 7.00 10.47 -9.41
C ARG A 27 7.77 9.79 -10.52
N ARG A 28 8.66 10.53 -11.22
CA ARG A 28 9.51 9.94 -12.26
C ARG A 28 10.50 8.93 -11.68
N ILE A 29 11.07 9.25 -10.52
CA ILE A 29 12.00 8.37 -9.79
C ILE A 29 11.26 7.15 -9.24
N GLU A 30 10.07 7.33 -8.66
CA GLU A 30 9.20 6.24 -8.19
C GLU A 30 8.89 5.28 -9.34
N ALA A 31 8.42 5.80 -10.48
CA ALA A 31 8.11 4.98 -11.64
C ALA A 31 9.33 4.22 -12.18
N LYS A 32 10.53 4.80 -12.08
CA LYS A 32 11.78 4.11 -12.45
C LYS A 32 12.02 2.91 -11.52
N TYR A 33 11.95 3.08 -10.21
CA TYR A 33 12.18 1.99 -9.27
C TYR A 33 11.07 0.95 -9.32
N ALA A 34 9.81 1.35 -9.48
CA ALA A 34 8.68 0.44 -9.64
C ALA A 34 8.90 -0.54 -10.81
N ARG A 35 9.27 -0.01 -11.99
CA ARG A 35 9.60 -0.86 -13.16
C ARG A 35 10.79 -1.80 -12.90
N THR A 36 11.81 -1.32 -12.19
CA THR A 36 12.96 -2.17 -11.83
C THR A 36 12.54 -3.30 -10.89
N VAL A 37 11.73 -3.01 -9.87
CA VAL A 37 11.20 -4.00 -8.93
C VAL A 37 10.33 -5.03 -9.64
N GLU A 38 9.44 -4.59 -10.53
CA GLU A 38 8.62 -5.48 -11.35
C GLU A 38 9.49 -6.42 -12.21
N LYS A 39 10.53 -5.87 -12.84
CA LYS A 39 11.48 -6.67 -13.63
C LYS A 39 12.25 -7.67 -12.78
N GLU A 40 12.75 -7.25 -11.62
CA GLU A 40 13.43 -8.14 -10.66
C GLU A 40 12.50 -9.26 -10.18
N GLY A 41 11.22 -8.95 -9.93
CA GLY A 41 10.19 -9.93 -9.58
C GLY A 41 9.91 -10.90 -10.73
N ALA A 42 9.79 -10.42 -11.96
CA ALA A 42 9.57 -11.26 -13.14
C ALA A 42 10.76 -12.19 -13.43
N VAL A 43 12.00 -11.71 -13.30
CA VAL A 43 13.20 -12.54 -13.44
C VAL A 43 13.23 -13.63 -12.37
N ARG A 44 13.01 -13.25 -11.11
CA ARG A 44 12.92 -14.17 -9.98
C ARG A 44 11.86 -15.27 -10.21
N GLN A 45 10.67 -14.87 -10.65
CA GLN A 45 9.58 -15.79 -10.95
C GLN A 45 9.95 -16.74 -12.10
N ALA A 46 10.54 -16.23 -13.19
CA ALA A 46 10.96 -17.05 -14.31
C ALA A 46 12.09 -18.04 -13.94
N GLU A 47 13.02 -17.64 -13.07
CA GLU A 47 14.04 -18.55 -12.53
C GLU A 47 13.40 -19.67 -11.68
N PHE A 48 12.44 -19.33 -10.83
CA PHE A 48 11.68 -20.30 -10.04
C PHE A 48 10.94 -21.30 -10.94
N GLU A 49 10.16 -20.84 -11.90
CA GLU A 49 9.41 -21.68 -12.85
C GLU A 49 10.35 -22.59 -13.64
N LYS A 50 11.49 -22.05 -14.09
CA LYS A 50 12.51 -22.84 -14.79
C LYS A 50 13.11 -23.94 -13.91
N VAL A 51 13.33 -23.70 -12.63
CA VAL A 51 13.83 -24.72 -11.71
C VAL A 51 12.74 -25.75 -11.40
N MET A 52 11.50 -25.32 -11.22
CA MET A 52 10.37 -26.19 -10.88
C MET A 52 9.89 -27.04 -12.06
N GLN A 53 10.10 -26.61 -13.31
CA GLN A 53 9.51 -27.21 -14.52
C GLN A 53 7.98 -27.19 -14.56
N TYR A 54 7.35 -26.52 -13.59
CA TYR A 54 5.92 -26.26 -13.51
C TYR A 54 5.72 -24.77 -13.25
N HIS A 55 4.70 -24.18 -13.89
CA HIS A 55 4.37 -22.76 -13.78
C HIS A 55 3.34 -22.49 -12.68
N SER A 56 2.59 -23.52 -12.27
CA SER A 56 1.57 -23.41 -11.21
C SER A 56 1.29 -24.75 -10.53
N GLU A 57 0.72 -24.70 -9.32
CA GLU A 57 0.17 -25.90 -8.67
C GLU A 57 -0.94 -26.56 -9.50
N ARG A 58 -1.64 -25.81 -10.35
CA ARG A 58 -2.67 -26.35 -11.23
C ARG A 58 -2.08 -27.28 -12.29
N GLU A 59 -0.94 -26.92 -12.86
CA GLU A 59 -0.24 -27.77 -13.84
C GLU A 59 0.20 -29.09 -13.19
N LEU A 60 0.68 -29.04 -11.94
CA LEU A 60 0.97 -30.23 -11.13
C LEU A 60 -0.28 -31.10 -10.89
N GLN A 61 -1.41 -30.46 -10.60
CA GLN A 61 -2.68 -31.16 -10.40
C GLN A 61 -3.19 -31.81 -11.69
N ASP A 62 -3.06 -31.11 -12.82
CA ASP A 62 -3.47 -31.63 -14.13
C ASP A 62 -2.64 -32.87 -14.48
N ASP A 63 -1.31 -32.84 -14.31
CA ASP A 63 -0.44 -33.99 -14.59
C ASP A 63 -0.75 -35.21 -13.71
N PHE A 64 -1.12 -34.98 -12.44
CA PHE A 64 -1.64 -36.02 -11.58
C PHE A 64 -2.99 -36.54 -12.07
N GLY A 65 -3.91 -35.65 -12.46
CA GLY A 65 -5.23 -36.00 -12.98
C GLY A 65 -5.19 -36.82 -14.28
N TRP A 66 -4.18 -36.60 -15.13
CA TRP A 66 -3.93 -37.39 -16.34
C TRP A 66 -3.12 -38.66 -16.10
N GLY A 67 -2.61 -38.87 -14.88
CA GLY A 67 -1.84 -40.07 -14.50
C GLY A 67 -0.39 -40.07 -14.99
N PHE A 68 0.17 -38.92 -15.36
CA PHE A 68 1.60 -38.80 -15.71
C PHE A 68 2.51 -38.96 -14.49
N ILE A 69 1.99 -38.63 -13.30
CA ILE A 69 2.68 -38.77 -12.02
C ILE A 69 1.81 -39.54 -11.02
N THR A 70 2.48 -40.23 -10.10
CA THR A 70 1.82 -40.91 -8.98
C THR A 70 1.42 -39.92 -7.88
N GLU A 71 0.48 -40.31 -7.02
CA GLU A 71 0.06 -39.50 -5.85
C GLU A 71 1.25 -39.12 -4.96
N ALA A 72 2.14 -40.08 -4.67
CA ALA A 72 3.34 -39.82 -3.89
C ALA A 72 4.34 -38.88 -4.60
N GLN A 73 4.32 -38.78 -5.93
CA GLN A 73 5.10 -37.77 -6.66
C GLN A 73 4.41 -36.41 -6.59
N TYR A 74 3.10 -36.36 -6.83
CA TYR A 74 2.28 -35.15 -6.74
C TYR A 74 2.44 -34.45 -5.39
N ASP A 75 2.29 -35.18 -4.28
CA ASP A 75 2.44 -34.61 -2.94
C ASP A 75 3.82 -34.00 -2.70
N ARG A 76 4.88 -34.69 -3.15
CA ARG A 76 6.25 -34.21 -3.02
C ARG A 76 6.50 -32.96 -3.87
N TYR A 77 6.04 -32.94 -5.12
CA TYR A 77 6.21 -31.79 -6.00
C TYR A 77 5.40 -30.58 -5.54
N ARG A 78 4.17 -30.80 -5.08
CA ARG A 78 3.34 -29.75 -4.49
C ARG A 78 4.00 -29.14 -3.26
N LEU A 79 4.53 -29.97 -2.35
CA LEU A 79 5.24 -29.48 -1.17
C LEU A 79 6.47 -28.64 -1.56
N LEU A 80 7.29 -29.14 -2.50
CA LEU A 80 8.45 -28.40 -3.01
C LEU A 80 8.06 -27.08 -3.65
N PHE A 81 6.98 -27.07 -4.44
CA PHE A 81 6.46 -25.87 -5.08
C PHE A 81 6.05 -24.82 -4.05
N GLN A 82 5.26 -25.22 -3.04
CA GLN A 82 4.81 -24.34 -1.96
C GLN A 82 5.97 -23.79 -1.12
N GLN A 83 6.94 -24.65 -0.79
CA GLN A 83 8.14 -24.23 -0.06
C GLN A 83 8.97 -23.25 -0.88
N GLY A 84 9.11 -23.50 -2.18
CA GLY A 84 9.80 -22.60 -3.10
C GLY A 84 9.11 -21.24 -3.21
N GLN A 85 7.78 -21.21 -3.37
CA GLN A 85 7.01 -19.96 -3.37
C GLN A 85 7.16 -19.20 -2.04
N ALA A 86 7.03 -19.90 -0.91
CA ALA A 86 7.21 -19.28 0.41
C ALA A 86 8.63 -18.71 0.59
N ALA A 87 9.66 -19.41 0.09
CA ALA A 87 11.03 -18.91 0.11
C ALA A 87 11.19 -17.63 -0.73
N MET A 88 10.51 -17.54 -1.87
CA MET A 88 10.53 -16.35 -2.74
C MET A 88 9.89 -15.13 -2.07
N GLU A 89 8.81 -15.32 -1.32
CA GLU A 89 8.13 -14.26 -0.56
C GLU A 89 8.96 -13.77 0.64
N GLN A 90 9.76 -14.65 1.24
CA GLN A 90 10.60 -14.35 2.41
C GLN A 90 11.98 -13.75 2.05
N LEU A 91 12.27 -13.58 0.76
CA LEU A 91 13.54 -13.00 0.33
C LEU A 91 13.73 -11.60 0.94
N PRO A 92 14.96 -11.26 1.38
CA PRO A 92 15.24 -9.92 1.85
C PRO A 92 15.00 -8.91 0.73
N PRO A 93 14.54 -7.69 1.07
CA PRO A 93 14.19 -6.73 0.05
C PRO A 93 15.43 -6.30 -0.75
N THR A 94 15.25 -6.13 -2.06
CA THR A 94 16.33 -5.66 -2.93
C THR A 94 16.64 -4.19 -2.67
N LYS A 95 17.79 -3.71 -3.15
CA LYS A 95 18.13 -2.28 -3.13
C LYS A 95 17.05 -1.45 -3.85
N SER A 96 16.48 -1.97 -4.93
CA SER A 96 15.43 -1.32 -5.72
C SER A 96 14.11 -1.24 -4.95
N GLU A 97 13.73 -2.30 -4.23
CA GLU A 97 12.54 -2.33 -3.38
C GLU A 97 12.67 -1.36 -2.19
N LEU A 98 13.85 -1.33 -1.55
CA LEU A 98 14.14 -0.37 -0.48
C LEU A 98 14.13 1.07 -1.00
N ALA A 99 14.73 1.33 -2.16
CA ALA A 99 14.71 2.66 -2.79
C ALA A 99 13.28 3.11 -3.13
N LEU A 100 12.46 2.23 -3.70
CA LEU A 100 11.05 2.51 -3.99
C LEU A 100 10.28 2.88 -2.71
N ARG A 101 10.48 2.11 -1.62
CA ARG A 101 9.85 2.40 -0.32
C ARG A 101 10.26 3.75 0.23
N LEU A 102 11.55 4.09 0.16
CA LEU A 102 12.06 5.38 0.61
C LEU A 102 11.48 6.54 -0.20
N VAL A 103 11.43 6.43 -1.52
CA VAL A 103 10.87 7.46 -2.39
C VAL A 103 9.39 7.69 -2.08
N ARG A 104 8.60 6.61 -1.94
CA ARG A 104 7.18 6.72 -1.57
C ARG A 104 6.96 7.37 -0.22
N ARG A 105 7.82 7.08 0.76
CA ARG A 105 7.78 7.72 2.08
C ARG A 105 8.04 9.23 1.95
N ILE A 106 9.12 9.62 1.28
CA ILE A 106 9.46 11.03 1.06
C ILE A 106 8.33 11.76 0.33
N MET A 107 7.73 11.13 -0.68
CA MET A 107 6.58 11.70 -1.40
C MET A 107 5.37 11.89 -0.49
N ALA A 108 5.09 10.94 0.41
CA ALA A 108 3.98 11.05 1.36
C ALA A 108 4.21 12.20 2.35
N ASP A 109 5.43 12.35 2.85
CA ASP A 109 5.80 13.45 3.76
C ASP A 109 5.66 14.81 3.06
N ILE A 110 6.17 14.95 1.83
CA ILE A 110 6.04 16.19 1.04
C ILE A 110 4.59 16.51 0.68
N ASP A 111 3.78 15.49 0.36
CA ASP A 111 2.36 15.69 0.07
C ASP A 111 1.56 16.07 1.32
N ALA A 112 1.98 15.64 2.51
CA ALA A 112 1.42 16.10 3.77
C ALA A 112 1.73 17.59 3.99
N ASP A 113 2.98 18.02 3.82
CA ASP A 113 3.38 19.43 3.91
C ASP A 113 2.61 20.29 2.91
N ARG A 114 2.46 19.82 1.66
CA ARG A 114 1.67 20.49 0.62
C ARG A 114 0.24 20.74 1.07
N ARG A 115 -0.43 19.72 1.62
CA ARG A 115 -1.82 19.82 2.09
C ARG A 115 -1.94 20.76 3.30
N GLU A 116 -0.97 20.74 4.21
CA GLU A 116 -0.95 21.63 5.36
C GLU A 116 -0.82 23.11 4.94
N TRP A 117 0.05 23.40 3.98
CA TRP A 117 0.21 24.75 3.45
C TRP A 117 -1.02 25.18 2.62
N GLU A 118 -1.60 24.31 1.80
CA GLU A 118 -2.87 24.57 1.12
C GLU A 118 -3.99 24.89 2.12
N PHE A 119 -4.10 24.13 3.19
CA PHE A 119 -5.08 24.36 4.26
C PHE A 119 -4.83 25.69 4.99
N SER A 120 -3.56 26.01 5.26
CA SER A 120 -3.17 27.25 5.94
C SER A 120 -3.46 28.50 5.12
N ALA A 121 -3.49 28.38 3.78
CA ALA A 121 -3.87 29.45 2.87
C ALA A 121 -5.39 29.69 2.80
N LEU A 122 -6.22 28.79 3.33
CA LEU A 122 -7.68 28.95 3.36
C LEU A 122 -8.12 30.05 4.33
N SER A 123 -9.29 30.64 4.04
CA SER A 123 -9.92 31.56 4.99
C SER A 123 -10.31 30.83 6.28
N PRO A 124 -10.41 31.53 7.44
CA PRO A 124 -10.82 30.89 8.69
C PRO A 124 -12.17 30.17 8.61
N GLU A 125 -13.12 30.70 7.82
CA GLU A 125 -14.43 30.08 7.58
C GLU A 125 -14.29 28.78 6.79
N ASP A 126 -13.48 28.79 5.72
CA ASP A 126 -13.20 27.60 4.91
C ASP A 126 -12.45 26.53 5.72
N GLN A 127 -11.51 26.93 6.58
CA GLN A 127 -10.81 26.02 7.49
C GLN A 127 -11.78 25.33 8.45
N GLN A 128 -12.73 26.06 9.02
CA GLN A 128 -13.77 25.49 9.89
C GLN A 128 -14.69 24.53 9.12
N ALA A 129 -15.06 24.88 7.90
CA ALA A 129 -15.88 24.03 7.04
C ALA A 129 -15.17 22.73 6.65
N GLU A 130 -13.85 22.78 6.36
CA GLU A 130 -13.04 21.58 6.10
C GLU A 130 -12.91 20.69 7.35
N ARG A 131 -12.66 21.27 8.54
CA ARG A 131 -12.62 20.51 9.81
C ARG A 131 -13.96 19.84 10.12
N ALA A 132 -15.07 20.57 9.95
CA ALA A 132 -16.40 20.03 10.17
C ALA A 132 -16.72 18.85 9.21
N ARG A 133 -16.30 18.96 7.94
CA ARG A 133 -16.41 17.85 6.97
C ARG A 133 -15.57 16.65 7.40
N ALA A 134 -14.32 16.86 7.81
CA ALA A 134 -13.44 15.80 8.30
C ALA A 134 -14.03 15.08 9.52
N GLU A 135 -14.57 15.82 10.49
CA GLU A 135 -15.25 15.25 11.66
C GLU A 135 -16.49 14.43 11.28
N GLN A 136 -17.28 14.89 10.31
CA GLN A 136 -18.43 14.14 9.81
C GLN A 136 -18.01 12.83 9.14
N SER A 137 -17.02 12.88 8.26
CA SER A 137 -16.47 11.68 7.60
C SER A 137 -15.87 10.70 8.61
N GLN A 138 -15.20 11.18 9.66
CA GLN A 138 -14.69 10.33 10.74
C GLN A 138 -15.83 9.62 11.48
N LYS A 139 -16.89 10.35 11.87
CA LYS A 139 -18.08 9.76 12.50
C LYS A 139 -18.75 8.73 11.61
N GLU A 140 -18.82 8.97 10.31
CA GLU A 140 -19.36 8.01 9.33
C GLU A 140 -18.49 6.76 9.20
N TRP A 141 -17.17 6.92 9.17
CA TRP A 141 -16.24 5.79 9.14
C TRP A 141 -16.35 4.96 10.43
N GLU A 142 -16.38 5.59 11.60
CA GLU A 142 -16.57 4.91 12.88
C GLU A 142 -17.87 4.11 12.92
N ARG A 143 -18.98 4.69 12.44
CA ARG A 143 -20.26 4.00 12.30
C ARG A 143 -20.15 2.79 11.37
N LYS A 144 -19.49 2.93 10.23
CA LYS A 144 -19.29 1.84 9.26
C LYS A 144 -18.43 0.72 9.85
N ILE A 145 -17.37 1.07 10.60
CA ILE A 145 -16.56 0.08 11.31
C ILE A 145 -17.36 -0.64 12.38
N ALA A 146 -18.17 0.08 13.18
CA ALA A 146 -19.03 -0.52 14.19
C ALA A 146 -20.06 -1.48 13.56
N GLU A 147 -20.64 -1.11 12.43
CA GLU A 147 -21.56 -1.98 11.66
C GLU A 147 -20.85 -3.24 11.14
N LEU A 148 -19.64 -3.09 10.59
CA LEU A 148 -18.83 -4.22 10.11
C LEU A 148 -18.43 -5.17 11.24
N LYS A 149 -18.04 -4.62 12.41
CA LYS A 149 -17.76 -5.42 13.61
C LYS A 149 -19.00 -6.18 14.09
N ARG A 150 -20.17 -5.53 14.12
CA ARG A 150 -21.45 -6.15 14.46
C ARG A 150 -21.82 -7.29 13.51
N LYS A 151 -21.65 -7.09 12.19
CA LYS A 151 -21.92 -8.12 11.16
C LYS A 151 -20.93 -9.29 11.21
N ARG A 152 -19.69 -9.06 11.65
CA ARG A 152 -18.67 -10.10 11.82
C ARG A 152 -18.83 -10.93 13.09
N GLY A 153 -19.82 -10.64 13.94
CA GLY A 153 -20.09 -11.45 15.14
C GLY A 153 -18.96 -11.41 16.18
N ILE A 154 -18.19 -10.31 16.25
CA ILE A 154 -17.29 -10.09 17.38
C ILE A 154 -18.16 -9.72 18.59
N ILE A 155 -18.50 -10.74 19.37
CA ILE A 155 -18.85 -10.59 20.78
C ILE A 155 -17.55 -10.17 21.46
N GLU A 156 -17.42 -8.91 21.88
CA GLU A 156 -16.47 -8.58 22.94
C GLU A 156 -16.95 -9.34 24.19
N ALA A 157 -16.31 -10.48 24.46
CA ALA A 157 -16.34 -11.08 25.78
C ALA A 157 -15.62 -10.10 26.71
N GLY A 158 -16.33 -9.69 27.77
CA GLY A 158 -15.99 -8.54 28.59
C GLY A 158 -14.63 -8.58 29.28
N GLU A 159 -14.14 -7.39 29.57
CA GLU A 159 -13.29 -7.11 30.72
C GLU A 159 -14.13 -6.27 31.70
N ASP A 160 -15.07 -6.92 32.37
CA ASP A 160 -15.36 -6.60 33.76
C ASP A 160 -14.33 -7.38 34.59
N MET A 161 -13.22 -6.75 34.93
CA MET A 161 -12.42 -7.08 36.11
C MET A 161 -11.55 -5.88 36.48
N GLU A 162 -12.03 -5.07 37.41
CA GLU A 162 -11.22 -4.68 38.58
C GLU A 162 -12.17 -4.35 39.74
N GLU A 163 -12.24 -5.31 40.67
CA GLU A 163 -12.81 -5.20 42.01
C GLU A 163 -11.89 -4.33 42.89
N GLY A 164 -12.49 -3.59 43.84
CA GLY A 164 -11.77 -2.93 44.95
C GLY A 164 -12.46 -1.71 45.52
#